data_AF-A0A958V3Y5-F1
#
_entry.id   AF-A0A958V3Y5-F1
#
_cell.length_a   1.000
_cell.length_b   1.000
_cell.length_c   1.000
_cell.angle_alpha   90.00
_cell.angle_beta   90.00
_cell.angle_gamma   90.00
#
_symmetry.space_group_name_H-M   'P 1'
#
loop_
_entity.id
_entity.type
_entity.pdbx_description
1 polymer ?
#
loop_
_entity_poly.entity_id
_entity_poly.type
_entity_poly.pdbx_seq_one_letter_code
_entity_poly.pdbx_strand_id
1 'polypeptide(L)'
;YFIDNEEYFKRKALYADEDGNLFPDNDERAIFFAKGVIETVKKLNWAPDIIHIHGWMASLLPLYLKEYYKNDPLFTDSKIVTSVYGSEFKGTLSDQLIEKIKFDSISEDKLKTLNQANYINLMKIAIENSDAVILATEHAPKELAEHVKEKNIPVLKSYGSDNYAEIYSDFYRTEVL
;
A
#
# COMPACT_ATOMS: atom_id res chain seq x y z
N TYR A 1 -11.82 -1.38 12.71
CA TYR A 1 -12.16 0.05 12.56
C TYR A 1 -12.32 0.36 11.09
N PHE A 2 -13.22 1.26 10.72
CA PHE A 2 -13.34 1.78 9.34
C PHE A 2 -12.87 3.23 9.32
N ILE A 3 -12.18 3.62 8.25
CA ILE A 3 -11.83 5.02 7.99
C ILE A 3 -12.92 5.60 7.10
N ASP A 4 -13.53 6.70 7.55
CA ASP A 4 -14.60 7.38 6.84
C ASP A 4 -14.36 8.89 6.79
N ASN A 5 -14.92 9.53 5.77
CA ASN A 5 -14.84 10.95 5.49
C ASN A 5 -15.97 11.28 4.50
N GLU A 6 -16.83 12.24 4.87
CA GLU A 6 -18.02 12.57 4.07
C GLU A 6 -17.71 13.10 2.67
N GLU A 7 -16.56 13.74 2.48
CA GLU A 7 -16.13 14.31 1.20
C GLU A 7 -15.53 13.23 0.27
N TYR A 8 -14.75 12.33 0.85
CA TYR A 8 -13.96 11.33 0.12
C TYR A 8 -14.66 9.98 -0.08
N PHE A 9 -15.55 9.54 0.83
CA PHE A 9 -16.07 8.17 0.82
C PHE A 9 -17.60 8.03 0.70
N LYS A 10 -18.35 9.15 0.62
CA LYS A 10 -19.83 9.14 0.53
C LYS A 10 -20.40 8.80 -0.87
N ARG A 11 -19.54 8.48 -1.82
CA ARG A 11 -19.90 8.22 -3.23
C ARG A 11 -20.16 6.73 -3.47
N LYS A 12 -21.13 6.41 -4.34
CA LYS A 12 -21.58 5.02 -4.59
C LYS A 12 -20.49 4.16 -5.24
N ALA A 13 -19.70 4.74 -6.13
CA ALA A 13 -18.63 4.03 -6.81
C ALA A 13 -17.31 4.22 -6.05
N LEU A 14 -16.48 3.17 -6.04
CA LEU A 14 -15.28 3.12 -5.20
C LEU A 14 -14.15 3.98 -5.76
N TYR A 15 -13.75 3.77 -7.01
CA TYR A 15 -12.52 4.35 -7.58
C TYR A 15 -12.71 4.99 -8.95
N ALA A 16 -13.69 4.52 -9.71
CA ALA A 16 -13.98 5.00 -11.05
C ALA A 16 -15.49 5.21 -11.23
N ASP A 17 -15.87 6.03 -12.19
CA ASP A 17 -17.25 6.20 -12.63
C ASP A 17 -17.76 4.97 -13.41
N GLU A 18 -19.01 5.04 -13.89
CA GLU A 18 -19.65 3.95 -14.64
C GLU A 18 -18.97 3.67 -15.99
N ASP A 19 -18.24 4.65 -16.53
CA ASP A 19 -17.46 4.53 -17.77
C ASP A 19 -16.03 4.03 -17.52
N GLY A 20 -15.64 3.82 -16.26
CA GLY A 20 -14.33 3.35 -15.85
C GLY A 20 -13.26 4.45 -15.73
N ASN A 21 -13.64 5.73 -15.75
CA ASN A 21 -12.71 6.83 -15.52
C ASN A 21 -12.44 6.99 -14.03
N LEU A 22 -11.16 7.06 -13.65
CA LEU A 22 -10.76 7.27 -12.26
C LEU A 22 -11.25 8.62 -11.74
N PHE A 23 -11.68 8.65 -10.48
CA PHE A 23 -12.00 9.91 -9.82
C PHE A 23 -10.74 10.78 -9.63
N PRO A 24 -10.84 12.10 -9.88
CA PRO A 24 -9.69 13.01 -9.89
C PRO A 24 -9.03 13.21 -8.52
N ASP A 25 -9.74 12.88 -7.44
CA ASP A 25 -9.30 13.00 -6.05
C ASP A 25 -8.79 11.67 -5.46
N ASN A 26 -8.65 10.61 -6.26
CA ASN A 26 -8.19 9.31 -5.78
C ASN A 26 -6.78 9.36 -5.13
N ASP A 27 -5.93 10.26 -5.57
CA ASP A 27 -4.62 10.52 -4.95
C ASP A 27 -4.77 11.07 -3.53
N GLU A 28 -5.65 12.04 -3.33
CA GLU A 28 -5.97 12.60 -2.02
C GLU A 28 -6.60 11.56 -1.10
N ARG A 29 -7.49 10.72 -1.65
CA ARG A 29 -8.13 9.63 -0.92
C ARG A 29 -7.12 8.60 -0.44
N ALA A 30 -6.13 8.26 -1.27
CA ALA A 30 -5.06 7.34 -0.89
C ALA A 30 -4.15 7.92 0.21
N ILE A 31 -3.78 9.20 0.11
CA ILE A 31 -3.02 9.92 1.15
C ILE A 31 -3.81 9.98 2.46
N PHE A 32 -5.08 10.39 2.37
CA PHE A 32 -5.97 10.49 3.52
C PHE A 32 -6.15 9.13 4.20
N PHE A 33 -6.37 8.06 3.42
CA PHE A 33 -6.53 6.71 3.95
C PHE A 33 -5.26 6.26 4.68
N ALA A 34 -4.08 6.41 4.06
CA ALA A 34 -2.80 6.05 4.66
C ALA A 34 -2.59 6.75 6.01
N LYS A 35 -2.72 8.09 6.05
CA LYS A 35 -2.55 8.88 7.27
C LYS A 35 -3.64 8.56 8.30
N GLY A 36 -4.88 8.44 7.87
CA GLY A 36 -6.03 8.15 8.73
C GLY A 36 -5.91 6.81 9.45
N VAL A 37 -5.43 5.76 8.77
CA VAL A 37 -5.16 4.45 9.40
C VAL A 37 -4.07 4.59 10.45
N ILE A 38 -2.92 5.18 10.10
CA ILE A 38 -1.77 5.31 11.02
C ILE A 38 -2.14 6.13 12.26
N GLU A 39 -2.80 7.28 12.08
CA GLU A 39 -3.27 8.13 13.19
C GLU A 39 -4.30 7.42 14.07
N THR A 40 -5.14 6.56 13.50
CA THR A 40 -6.11 5.78 14.28
C THR A 40 -5.39 4.75 15.15
N VAL A 41 -4.43 4.00 14.60
CA VAL A 41 -3.63 3.03 15.35
C VAL A 41 -2.88 3.73 16.51
N LYS A 42 -2.31 4.91 16.24
CA LYS A 42 -1.68 5.76 17.27
C LYS A 42 -2.64 6.17 18.38
N LYS A 43 -3.83 6.66 18.03
CA LYS A 43 -4.85 7.07 19.02
C LYS A 43 -5.32 5.91 19.89
N LEU A 44 -5.33 4.69 19.34
CA LEU A 44 -5.66 3.48 20.09
C LEU A 44 -4.50 2.97 20.96
N ASN A 45 -3.29 3.55 20.80
CA ASN A 45 -2.06 3.11 21.45
C ASN A 45 -1.83 1.60 21.30
N TRP A 46 -2.09 1.09 20.10
CA TRP A 46 -1.94 -0.32 19.74
C TRP A 46 -0.72 -0.48 18.85
N ALA A 47 0.29 -1.22 19.31
CA ALA A 47 1.50 -1.51 18.55
C ALA A 47 1.30 -2.82 17.76
N PRO A 48 1.15 -2.76 16.42
CA PRO A 48 0.97 -3.98 15.62
C PRO A 48 2.32 -4.66 15.36
N ASP A 49 2.37 -5.98 15.48
CA ASP A 49 3.53 -6.76 15.02
C ASP A 49 3.61 -6.76 13.49
N ILE A 50 2.45 -6.83 12.82
CA ILE A 50 2.34 -6.88 11.35
C ILE A 50 1.31 -5.88 10.86
N ILE A 51 1.69 -5.14 9.82
CA ILE A 51 0.84 -4.25 9.04
C ILE A 51 0.78 -4.81 7.62
N HIS A 52 -0.35 -5.42 7.27
CA HIS A 52 -0.55 -6.05 5.96
C HIS A 52 -1.36 -5.15 5.04
N ILE A 53 -0.74 -4.73 3.94
CA ILE A 53 -1.29 -3.86 2.91
C ILE A 53 -2.00 -4.65 1.83
N HIS A 54 -3.23 -4.24 1.54
CA HIS A 54 -4.07 -4.79 0.49
C HIS A 54 -4.59 -3.68 -0.44
N GLY A 55 -4.44 -3.90 -1.75
CA GLY A 55 -4.96 -3.01 -2.79
C GLY A 55 -4.17 -1.71 -2.96
N TRP A 56 -4.36 -1.05 -4.09
CA TRP A 56 -3.60 0.16 -4.44
C TRP A 56 -3.95 1.37 -3.58
N MET A 57 -5.18 1.47 -3.05
CA MET A 57 -5.60 2.61 -2.22
C MET A 57 -4.77 2.73 -0.93
N ALA A 58 -4.28 1.60 -0.42
CA ALA A 58 -3.43 1.55 0.77
C ALA A 58 -1.92 1.61 0.46
N SER A 59 -1.54 1.71 -0.82
CA SER A 59 -0.15 1.50 -1.25
C SER A 59 0.83 2.59 -0.79
N LEU A 60 0.32 3.77 -0.40
CA LEU A 60 1.14 4.85 0.18
C LEU A 60 1.42 4.65 1.67
N LEU A 61 0.68 3.77 2.36
CA LEU A 61 0.82 3.57 3.81
C LEU A 61 2.24 3.13 4.20
N PRO A 62 2.90 2.17 3.53
CA PRO A 62 4.30 1.82 3.81
C PRO A 62 5.27 2.99 3.70
N LEU A 63 5.14 3.81 2.65
CA LEU A 63 5.97 4.99 2.45
C LEU A 63 5.81 5.97 3.62
N TYR A 64 4.57 6.27 4.01
CA TYR A 64 4.30 7.16 5.13
C TYR A 64 4.85 6.61 6.45
N LEU A 65 4.73 5.30 6.71
CA LEU A 65 5.34 4.68 7.88
C LEU A 65 6.86 4.83 7.91
N LYS A 66 7.54 4.53 6.80
CA LYS A 66 9.01 4.52 6.73
C LYS A 66 9.64 5.91 6.58
N GLU A 67 8.89 6.93 6.15
CA GLU A 67 9.44 8.28 5.94
C GLU A 67 8.87 9.35 6.88
N TYR A 68 7.55 9.42 7.04
CA TYR A 68 6.89 10.45 7.84
C TYR A 68 6.76 10.04 9.31
N TYR A 69 6.39 8.78 9.57
CA TYR A 69 6.17 8.24 10.92
C TYR A 69 7.35 7.43 11.46
N LYS A 70 8.51 7.47 10.79
CA LYS A 70 9.67 6.61 11.09
C LYS A 70 10.26 6.71 12.50
N ASN A 71 10.03 7.84 13.17
CA ASN A 71 10.51 8.09 14.53
C ASN A 71 9.44 7.83 15.60
N ASP A 72 8.27 7.35 15.19
CA ASP A 72 7.20 7.02 16.12
C ASP A 72 7.48 5.66 16.77
N PRO A 73 7.71 5.60 18.09
CA PRO A 73 8.14 4.37 18.75
C PRO A 73 7.11 3.24 18.63
N LEU A 74 5.82 3.58 18.41
CA LEU A 74 4.74 2.62 18.29
C LEU A 74 4.93 1.63 17.13
N PHE A 75 5.63 2.04 16.07
CA PHE A 75 5.81 1.25 14.85
C PHE A 75 7.25 0.71 14.68
N THR A 76 8.13 0.91 15.66
CA THR A 76 9.56 0.54 15.56
C THR A 76 9.76 -0.93 15.18
N ASP A 77 8.97 -1.80 15.79
CA ASP A 77 9.08 -3.25 15.61
C ASP A 77 8.07 -3.81 14.60
N SER A 78 7.18 -2.96 14.06
CA SER A 78 6.16 -3.38 13.10
C SER A 78 6.79 -3.85 11.78
N LYS A 79 6.37 -5.02 11.31
CA LYS A 79 6.70 -5.52 9.97
C LYS A 79 5.62 -5.17 8.96
N ILE A 80 6.03 -4.71 7.79
CA ILE A 80 5.12 -4.33 6.72
C ILE A 80 5.11 -5.44 5.66
N VAL A 81 3.93 -5.98 5.36
CA VAL A 81 3.73 -6.97 4.30
C VAL A 81 2.83 -6.38 3.24
N THR A 82 3.20 -6.47 1.96
CA THR A 82 2.33 -6.02 0.86
C THR A 82 1.85 -7.18 0.00
N SER A 83 0.54 -7.30 -0.20
CA SER A 83 -0.04 -8.20 -1.19
C SER A 83 -0.14 -7.54 -2.56
N VAL A 84 0.32 -8.24 -3.58
CA VAL A 84 0.25 -7.83 -4.99
C VAL A 84 -0.83 -8.63 -5.70
N TYR A 85 -1.75 -7.89 -6.33
CA TYR A 85 -2.85 -8.43 -7.12
C TYR A 85 -2.66 -8.15 -8.61
N GLY A 86 -3.60 -8.62 -9.44
CA GLY A 86 -3.72 -8.23 -10.84
C GLY A 86 -3.90 -6.72 -10.99
N SER A 87 -3.76 -6.19 -12.21
CA SER A 87 -3.93 -4.74 -12.45
C SER A 87 -5.32 -4.27 -12.07
N GLU A 88 -5.43 -3.43 -11.04
CA GLU A 88 -6.73 -2.99 -10.51
C GLU A 88 -7.31 -1.77 -11.26
N PHE A 89 -6.48 -0.99 -11.96
CA PHE A 89 -6.95 0.13 -12.79
C PHE A 89 -6.04 0.39 -14.01
N LYS A 90 -6.55 1.18 -14.95
CA LYS A 90 -5.79 1.73 -16.10
C LYS A 90 -5.70 3.26 -15.98
N GLY A 91 -4.63 3.83 -16.52
CA GLY A 91 -4.36 5.27 -16.43
C GLY A 91 -3.49 5.63 -15.22
N THR A 92 -3.57 6.88 -14.79
CA THR A 92 -2.79 7.44 -13.68
C THR A 92 -3.72 8.20 -12.74
N LEU A 93 -3.33 8.29 -11.46
CA LEU A 93 -3.89 9.29 -10.55
C LEU A 93 -3.42 10.70 -10.96
N SER A 94 -3.84 11.71 -10.20
CA SER A 94 -3.47 13.10 -10.47
C SER A 94 -1.95 13.30 -10.54
N ASP A 95 -1.51 14.15 -11.46
CA ASP A 95 -0.11 14.54 -11.65
C ASP A 95 0.46 15.34 -10.47
N GLN A 96 -0.43 15.84 -9.59
CA GLN A 96 -0.07 16.55 -8.37
C GLN A 96 0.22 15.61 -7.19
N LEU A 97 0.07 14.28 -7.33
CA LEU A 97 0.29 13.34 -6.23
C LEU A 97 1.66 13.54 -5.56
N ILE A 98 2.74 13.69 -6.35
CA ILE A 98 4.09 13.87 -5.82
C ILE A 98 4.20 15.15 -4.98
N GLU A 99 3.64 16.27 -5.47
CA GLU A 99 3.69 17.54 -4.75
C GLU A 99 2.84 17.50 -3.46
N LYS A 100 1.69 16.81 -3.49
CA LYS A 100 0.87 16.56 -2.29
C LYS A 100 1.64 15.74 -1.25
N ILE A 101 2.39 14.72 -1.66
CA ILE A 101 3.25 13.93 -0.75
C ILE A 101 4.43 14.77 -0.22
N LYS A 102 5.07 15.58 -1.08
CA LYS A 102 6.19 16.46 -0.68
C LYS A 102 5.79 17.50 0.35
N PHE A 103 4.52 17.92 0.38
CA PHE A 103 4.00 18.79 1.43
C PHE A 103 4.18 18.18 2.84
N ASP A 104 4.16 16.86 2.96
CA ASP A 104 4.45 16.13 4.20
C ASP A 104 5.96 15.97 4.47
N SER A 105 6.83 16.71 3.78
CA SER A 105 8.30 16.69 3.95
C SER A 105 8.97 15.33 3.64
N ILE A 106 8.31 14.47 2.86
CA ILE A 106 8.94 13.26 2.32
C ILE A 106 9.87 13.67 1.17
N SER A 107 11.12 13.20 1.24
CA SER A 107 12.17 13.59 0.30
C SER A 107 11.93 13.05 -1.10
N GLU A 108 12.28 13.85 -2.12
CA GLU A 108 12.02 13.55 -3.52
C GLU A 108 12.73 12.28 -4.02
N ASP A 109 13.88 11.93 -3.45
CA ASP A 109 14.58 10.69 -3.79
C ASP A 109 13.76 9.43 -3.47
N LYS A 110 12.85 9.52 -2.49
CA LYS A 110 11.92 8.46 -2.10
C LYS A 110 10.70 8.36 -3.00
N LEU A 111 10.48 9.35 -3.87
CA LEU A 111 9.29 9.44 -4.72
C LEU A 111 9.59 9.16 -6.20
N LYS A 112 10.84 8.85 -6.56
CA LYS A 112 11.28 8.62 -7.95
C LYS A 112 10.43 7.56 -8.67
N THR A 113 10.03 6.51 -7.96
CA THR A 113 9.20 5.43 -8.49
C THR A 113 7.79 5.91 -8.86
N LEU A 114 7.30 6.99 -8.26
CA LEU A 114 5.97 7.57 -8.51
C LEU A 114 5.93 8.57 -9.67
N ASN A 115 6.97 8.64 -10.51
CA ASN A 115 7.04 9.57 -11.66
C ASN A 115 5.79 9.57 -12.56
N GLN A 116 5.09 8.44 -12.62
CA GLN A 116 3.72 8.30 -13.08
C GLN A 116 2.92 7.59 -11.99
N ALA A 117 1.83 8.19 -11.55
CA ALA A 117 0.96 7.62 -10.52
C ALA A 117 0.03 6.50 -11.06
N ASN A 118 0.58 5.55 -11.82
CA ASN A 118 -0.15 4.38 -12.31
C ASN A 118 -0.15 3.25 -11.26
N TYR A 119 -0.96 2.21 -11.49
CA TYR A 119 -1.08 1.06 -10.58
C TYR A 119 0.28 0.42 -10.28
N ILE A 120 1.12 0.22 -11.31
CA ILE A 120 2.41 -0.45 -11.17
C ILE A 120 3.33 0.34 -10.23
N ASN A 121 3.48 1.64 -10.45
CA ASN A 121 4.35 2.49 -9.67
C ASN A 121 3.86 2.67 -8.23
N LEU A 122 2.54 2.73 -8.02
CA LEU A 122 1.92 2.72 -6.69
C LEU A 122 2.21 1.43 -5.92
N MET A 123 2.17 0.27 -6.60
CA MET A 123 2.50 -1.00 -5.95
C MET A 123 4.02 -1.16 -5.75
N LYS A 124 4.86 -0.67 -6.67
CA LYS A 124 6.31 -0.65 -6.49
C LYS A 124 6.71 0.17 -5.26
N ILE A 125 6.11 1.35 -5.04
CA ILE A 125 6.44 2.15 -3.86
C ILE A 125 6.04 1.44 -2.55
N ALA A 126 4.92 0.70 -2.56
CA ALA A 126 4.52 -0.12 -1.41
C ALA A 126 5.55 -1.23 -1.15
N ILE A 127 5.95 -1.96 -2.18
CA ILE A 127 6.96 -3.04 -2.12
C ILE A 127 8.31 -2.51 -1.64
N GLU A 128 8.75 -1.35 -2.15
CA GLU A 128 10.01 -0.70 -1.77
C GLU A 128 10.11 -0.37 -0.29
N ASN A 129 8.97 -0.17 0.37
CA ASN A 129 8.87 0.18 1.78
C ASN A 129 8.32 -0.98 2.63
N SER A 130 8.25 -2.19 2.08
CA SER A 130 7.77 -3.40 2.77
C SER A 130 8.92 -4.31 3.20
N ASP A 131 8.69 -5.04 4.29
CA ASP A 131 9.61 -6.04 4.82
C ASP A 131 9.37 -7.43 4.20
N ALA A 132 8.19 -7.69 3.63
CA ALA A 132 7.89 -8.89 2.85
C ALA A 132 6.77 -8.67 1.81
N VAL A 133 6.66 -9.57 0.83
CA VAL A 133 5.65 -9.49 -0.24
C VAL A 133 4.88 -10.80 -0.39
N ILE A 134 3.59 -10.69 -0.68
CA ILE A 134 2.74 -11.82 -1.09
C ILE A 134 2.25 -11.60 -2.51
N LEU A 135 2.62 -12.48 -3.44
CA LEU A 135 2.01 -12.54 -4.77
C LEU A 135 0.67 -13.30 -4.64
N ALA A 136 -0.43 -12.54 -4.53
CA ALA A 136 -1.76 -13.05 -4.17
C ALA A 136 -2.61 -13.45 -5.39
N THR A 137 -2.08 -13.31 -6.61
CA THR A 137 -2.77 -13.68 -7.85
C THR A 137 -1.82 -14.39 -8.80
N GLU A 138 -2.32 -15.38 -9.52
CA GLU A 138 -1.53 -16.19 -10.47
C GLU A 138 -0.89 -15.32 -11.57
N HIS A 139 -1.58 -14.23 -11.93
CA HIS A 139 -1.20 -13.32 -12.99
C HIS A 139 -0.97 -11.90 -12.48
N ALA A 140 -0.11 -11.75 -11.46
CA ALA A 140 0.43 -10.45 -11.10
C ALA A 140 1.12 -9.82 -12.33
N PRO A 141 1.04 -8.49 -12.53
CA PRO A 141 1.73 -7.83 -13.63
C PRO A 141 3.21 -8.19 -13.67
N LYS A 142 3.71 -8.54 -14.86
CA LYS A 142 5.09 -9.00 -15.07
C LYS A 142 6.11 -8.03 -14.46
N GLU A 143 5.89 -6.74 -14.64
CA GLU A 143 6.76 -5.68 -14.12
C GLU A 143 6.83 -5.66 -12.59
N LEU A 144 5.73 -5.95 -11.89
CA LEU A 144 5.73 -6.09 -10.42
C LEU A 144 6.41 -7.38 -10.00
N ALA A 145 6.14 -8.49 -10.67
CA ALA A 145 6.78 -9.77 -10.36
C ALA A 145 8.30 -9.73 -10.58
N GLU A 146 8.78 -8.99 -11.58
CA GLU A 146 10.21 -8.73 -11.81
C GLU A 146 10.79 -7.83 -10.72
N HIS A 147 10.11 -6.73 -10.39
CA HIS A 147 10.54 -5.82 -9.33
C HIS A 147 10.65 -6.52 -7.96
N VAL A 148 9.72 -7.42 -7.64
CA VAL A 148 9.76 -8.22 -6.40
C VAL A 148 11.01 -9.12 -6.36
N LYS A 149 11.43 -9.70 -7.49
CA LYS A 149 12.63 -10.54 -7.54
C LYS A 149 13.93 -9.75 -7.35
N GLU A 150 13.92 -8.45 -7.66
CA GLU A 150 15.04 -7.55 -7.41
C GLU A 150 15.19 -7.20 -5.92
N LYS A 151 14.15 -7.43 -5.11
CA LYS A 151 14.19 -7.22 -3.66
C LYS A 151 14.73 -8.45 -2.95
N ASN A 152 15.65 -8.23 -2.01
CA ASN A 152 16.14 -9.27 -1.11
C ASN A 152 15.27 -9.34 0.16
N ILE A 153 13.98 -9.63 -0.03
CA ILE A 153 12.98 -9.75 1.06
C ILE A 153 12.19 -11.06 0.88
N PRO A 154 11.58 -11.60 1.95
CA PRO A 154 10.71 -12.76 1.86
C PRO A 154 9.54 -12.57 0.88
N VAL A 155 9.27 -13.62 0.10
CA VAL A 155 8.18 -13.62 -0.88
C VAL A 155 7.36 -14.90 -0.78
N LEU A 156 6.07 -14.75 -0.49
CA LEU A 156 5.10 -15.84 -0.57
C LEU A 156 4.37 -15.79 -1.92
N LYS A 157 4.22 -16.94 -2.57
CA LYS A 157 3.31 -17.13 -3.71
C LYS A 157 2.11 -17.92 -3.23
N SER A 158 0.94 -17.28 -3.18
CA SER A 158 -0.29 -17.93 -2.71
C SER A 158 -1.43 -17.54 -3.63
N TYR A 159 -1.87 -18.50 -4.44
CA TYR A 159 -2.94 -18.32 -5.42
C TYR A 159 -4.11 -19.22 -5.07
N GLY A 160 -5.30 -18.63 -4.89
CA GLY A 160 -6.57 -19.38 -4.83
C GLY A 160 -6.64 -20.50 -3.80
N SER A 161 -5.85 -20.43 -2.71
CA SER A 161 -5.86 -21.44 -1.66
C SER A 161 -7.03 -21.23 -0.72
N ASP A 162 -7.87 -22.24 -0.56
CA ASP A 162 -8.97 -22.24 0.43
C ASP A 162 -8.44 -22.10 1.87
N ASN A 163 -7.13 -22.33 2.07
CA ASN A 163 -6.45 -22.24 3.35
C ASN A 163 -5.46 -21.07 3.45
N TYR A 164 -5.77 -19.94 2.80
CA TYR A 164 -4.90 -18.75 2.81
C TYR A 164 -4.56 -18.26 4.22
N ALA A 165 -5.47 -18.44 5.19
CA ALA A 165 -5.26 -17.99 6.57
C ALA A 165 -4.10 -18.73 7.26
N GLU A 166 -4.03 -20.05 7.12
CA GLU A 166 -2.92 -20.85 7.69
C GLU A 166 -1.61 -20.54 6.96
N ILE A 167 -1.64 -20.48 5.62
CA ILE A 167 -0.47 -20.17 4.80
C ILE A 167 0.12 -18.79 5.16
N TYR A 168 -0.73 -17.78 5.34
CA TYR A 168 -0.27 -16.43 5.69
C TYR A 168 0.26 -16.39 7.12
N SER A 169 -0.45 -17.03 8.07
CA SER A 169 0.00 -17.16 9.46
C SER A 169 1.39 -17.81 9.54
N ASP A 170 1.61 -18.91 8.81
CA ASP A 170 2.90 -19.60 8.77
C ASP A 170 3.98 -18.70 8.18
N PHE A 171 3.70 -18.06 7.03
CA PHE A 171 4.63 -17.13 6.40
C PHE A 171 5.04 -15.98 7.32
N TYR A 172 4.08 -15.39 8.04
CA TYR A 172 4.35 -14.35 9.02
C TYR A 172 5.28 -14.84 10.13
N ARG A 173 5.06 -16.04 10.64
CA ARG A 173 5.79 -16.59 11.78
C ARG A 173 7.18 -17.10 11.43
N THR A 174 7.39 -17.60 10.21
CA THR A 174 8.65 -18.25 9.83
C THR A 174 9.57 -17.35 9.02
N GLU A 175 9.03 -16.40 8.26
CA GLU A 175 9.81 -15.59 7.33
C GLU A 175 9.79 -14.08 7.63
N VAL A 176 8.79 -13.57 8.36
CA VAL A 176 8.61 -12.11 8.55
C VAL A 176 8.98 -11.62 9.95
N LEU A 177 8.50 -12.31 10.99
CA LEU A 177 8.74 -11.98 12.41
C LEU A 177 10.08 -12.52 12.93
#